data_AF-A0A5B0P2W3-F1
#
_entry.id   AF-A0A5B0P2W3-F1
#
_cell.length_a   1.000
_cell.length_b   1.000
_cell.length_c   1.000
_cell.angle_alpha   90.00
_cell.angle_beta   90.00
_cell.angle_gamma   90.00
#
_symmetry.space_group_name_H-M   'P 1'
#
loop_
_entity.id
_entity.type
_entity.pdbx_description
1 polymer ?
#
loop_
_entity_poly.entity_id
_entity_poly.type
_entity_poly.pdbx_seq_one_letter_code
_entity_poly.pdbx_strand_id
1 'polypeptide(L)'
;MNDKLDYSQGALTIHYPNGALAFLFDKSFRDVRRGISSTVVKDSSFQPLLFLNSQDDTCFSKSHYVEPTVPGSRNRTFQIDPRGMRSDEWTFSFIAPWGEEISYRYKRNFFDKGGKLYEARKGGEEVQMCMLENQTRWESWLKPGPNGAHAFTLSCAASAAQVESVTLMAMVLARADVCGI
;
A
#
# COMPACT_ATOMS: atom_id res chain seq x y z
N MET A 1 2.04 7.05 8.20
CA MET A 1 2.50 7.72 6.96
C MET A 1 1.96 9.13 6.95
N ASN A 2 2.66 10.12 6.39
CA ASN A 2 2.07 11.45 6.17
C ASN A 2 0.89 11.33 5.18
N ASP A 3 -0.14 12.16 5.33
CA ASP A 3 -1.35 12.07 4.49
C ASP A 3 -1.17 12.67 3.09
N LYS A 4 -0.22 13.60 2.97
CA LYS A 4 0.29 14.12 1.70
C LYS A 4 1.52 13.34 1.31
N LEU A 5 1.48 12.77 0.11
CA LEU A 5 2.63 12.07 -0.43
C LEU A 5 3.61 13.11 -0.98
N ASP A 6 4.78 13.18 -0.37
CA ASP A 6 5.86 14.05 -0.82
C ASP A 6 7.08 13.20 -1.21
N TYR A 7 7.29 13.08 -2.52
CA TYR A 7 8.44 12.40 -3.10
C TYR A 7 9.63 13.36 -3.33
N SER A 8 9.56 14.64 -2.93
CA SER A 8 10.65 15.61 -3.13
C SER A 8 11.93 15.23 -2.40
N GLN A 9 11.81 14.41 -1.35
CA GLN A 9 12.93 13.87 -0.55
C GLN A 9 13.24 12.40 -0.91
N GLY A 10 12.70 11.87 -2.00
CA GLY A 10 12.88 10.49 -2.45
C GLY A 10 11.75 9.56 -2.02
N ALA A 11 12.09 8.36 -1.53
CA ALA A 11 11.12 7.35 -1.13
C ALA A 11 10.24 7.83 0.05
N LEU A 12 8.97 7.49 0.02
CA LEU A 12 8.03 7.75 1.10
C LEU A 12 8.42 6.94 2.34
N THR A 13 8.50 7.62 3.47
CA THR A 13 8.89 7.02 4.75
C THR A 13 7.66 6.56 5.54
N ILE A 14 7.73 5.33 6.03
CA ILE A 14 6.69 4.70 6.82
C ILE A 14 7.30 4.41 8.18
N HIS A 15 6.73 5.00 9.22
CA HIS A 15 7.29 4.94 10.57
C HIS A 15 6.43 4.08 11.48
N TYR A 16 7.08 3.43 12.43
CA TYR A 16 6.43 2.87 13.61
C TYR A 16 5.84 4.00 14.49
N PRO A 17 4.92 3.68 15.42
CA PRO A 17 4.32 4.68 16.31
C PRO A 17 5.34 5.47 17.14
N ASN A 18 6.49 4.87 17.45
CA ASN A 18 7.59 5.50 18.18
C ASN A 18 8.48 6.42 17.31
N GLY A 19 8.18 6.57 16.02
CA GLY A 19 8.94 7.40 15.08
C GLY A 19 10.15 6.70 14.46
N ALA A 20 10.44 5.44 14.80
CA ALA A 20 11.46 4.66 14.11
C ALA A 20 11.02 4.36 12.67
N LEU A 21 11.95 4.41 11.72
CA LEU A 21 11.68 4.03 10.33
C LEU A 21 11.32 2.53 10.28
N ALA A 22 10.13 2.23 9.75
CA ALA A 22 9.65 0.87 9.55
C ALA A 22 9.93 0.41 8.11
N PHE A 23 9.48 1.20 7.13
CA PHE A 23 9.62 0.88 5.71
C PHE A 23 9.87 2.14 4.88
N LEU A 24 10.43 1.91 3.70
CA LEU A 24 10.54 2.90 2.63
C LEU A 24 9.75 2.40 1.44
N PHE A 25 8.87 3.24 0.91
CA PHE A 25 8.09 2.95 -0.28
C PHE A 25 8.55 3.85 -1.42
N ASP A 26 8.90 3.24 -2.54
CA ASP A 26 9.34 3.94 -3.74
C ASP A 26 8.50 3.51 -4.94
N LYS A 27 8.11 4.47 -5.76
CA LYS A 27 7.36 4.25 -6.99
C LYS A 27 7.94 5.13 -8.09
N SER A 28 8.31 4.49 -9.19
CA SER A 28 8.94 5.14 -10.34
C SER A 28 8.20 4.80 -11.63
N PHE A 29 8.09 5.79 -12.51
CA PHE A 29 7.51 5.63 -13.85
C PHE A 29 8.63 5.60 -14.88
N ARG A 30 8.66 4.54 -15.70
CA ARG A 30 9.52 4.47 -16.88
C ARG A 30 8.86 5.11 -18.08
N ASP A 31 7.54 4.91 -18.22
CA ASP A 31 6.72 5.56 -19.25
C ASP A 31 5.33 5.85 -18.67
N VAL A 32 5.07 7.12 -18.37
CA VAL A 32 3.80 7.58 -17.80
C VAL A 32 2.65 7.39 -18.79
N ARG A 33 2.88 7.55 -20.11
CA ARG A 33 1.82 7.46 -21.12
C ARG A 33 1.36 6.03 -21.32
N ARG A 34 2.28 5.08 -21.20
CA ARG A 34 1.99 3.65 -21.32
C ARG A 34 1.67 2.98 -19.98
N GLY A 35 1.76 3.70 -18.86
CA GLY A 35 1.55 3.13 -17.53
C GLY A 35 2.64 2.13 -17.12
N ILE A 36 3.86 2.29 -17.62
CA ILE A 36 4.98 1.42 -17.24
C ILE A 36 5.62 1.98 -15.97
N SER A 37 5.40 1.29 -14.86
CA SER A 37 5.91 1.72 -13.55
C SER A 37 6.46 0.54 -12.74
N SER A 38 7.30 0.86 -11.78
CA SER A 38 7.83 -0.09 -10.80
C SER A 38 7.63 0.43 -9.39
N THR A 39 7.38 -0.49 -8.47
CA THR A 39 7.18 -0.21 -7.04
C THR A 39 8.14 -1.06 -6.24
N VAL A 40 8.79 -0.45 -5.24
CA VAL A 40 9.74 -1.13 -4.35
C VAL A 40 9.40 -0.78 -2.91
N VAL A 41 9.36 -1.80 -2.05
CA VAL A 41 9.32 -1.60 -0.59
C VAL A 41 10.61 -2.11 0.02
N LYS A 42 11.24 -1.29 0.85
CA LYS A 42 12.48 -1.59 1.56
C LYS A 42 12.28 -1.54 3.06
N ASP A 43 13.11 -2.28 3.78
CA ASP A 43 13.20 -2.19 5.23
C ASP A 43 13.94 -0.93 5.71
N SER A 44 14.11 -0.79 7.02
CA SER A 44 14.85 0.31 7.64
C SER A 44 16.35 0.32 7.34
N SER A 45 16.90 -0.80 6.84
CA SER A 45 18.29 -0.94 6.38
C SER A 45 18.43 -0.77 4.87
N PHE A 46 17.39 -0.23 4.20
CA PHE A 46 17.31 0.02 2.77
C PHE A 46 17.39 -1.26 1.90
N GLN A 47 17.20 -2.43 2.49
CA GLN A 47 17.16 -3.69 1.74
C GLN A 47 15.77 -3.92 1.14
N PRO A 48 15.67 -4.31 -0.14
CA PRO A 48 14.39 -4.56 -0.79
C PRO A 48 13.70 -5.80 -0.19
N LEU A 49 12.45 -5.64 0.22
CA LEU A 49 11.57 -6.71 0.72
C LEU A 49 10.58 -7.21 -0.35
N LEU A 50 10.21 -6.30 -1.26
CA LEU A 50 9.20 -6.52 -2.27
C LEU A 50 9.46 -5.60 -3.46
N PHE A 51 9.23 -6.14 -4.66
CA PHE A 51 9.36 -5.42 -5.91
C PHE A 51 8.24 -5.84 -6.87
N LEU A 52 7.54 -4.86 -7.45
CA LEU A 52 6.45 -5.09 -8.40
C LEU A 52 6.62 -4.24 -9.65
N ASN A 53 6.28 -4.81 -10.81
CA ASN A 53 6.23 -4.10 -12.10
C ASN A 53 4.79 -4.01 -12.60
N SER A 54 4.44 -2.89 -13.23
CA SER A 54 3.21 -2.73 -13.99
C SER A 54 3.51 -2.28 -15.43
N GLN A 55 2.61 -2.66 -16.34
CA GLN A 55 2.62 -2.26 -17.75
C GLN A 55 1.33 -1.52 -18.13
N ASP A 56 0.45 -1.26 -17.17
CA ASP A 56 -0.91 -0.74 -17.34
C ASP A 56 -1.32 0.18 -16.17
N ASP A 57 -0.33 0.81 -15.52
CA ASP A 57 -0.52 1.77 -14.44
C ASP A 57 -1.02 3.13 -14.96
N THR A 58 -2.24 3.15 -15.48
CA THR A 58 -2.89 4.35 -16.00
C THR A 58 -4.14 4.68 -15.19
N CYS A 59 -4.35 5.96 -14.84
CA CYS A 59 -5.50 6.39 -14.03
C CYS A 59 -6.84 5.96 -14.63
N PHE A 60 -7.82 5.69 -13.76
CA PHE A 60 -9.20 5.33 -14.12
C PHE A 60 -9.36 4.03 -14.95
N SER A 61 -8.29 3.29 -15.22
CA SER A 61 -8.34 1.95 -15.78
C SER A 61 -7.90 0.91 -14.76
N LYS A 62 -8.24 -0.35 -15.04
CA LYS A 62 -7.65 -1.47 -14.30
C LYS A 62 -6.14 -1.43 -14.47
N SER A 63 -5.44 -1.78 -13.39
CA SER A 63 -3.98 -1.82 -13.37
C SER A 63 -3.53 -3.04 -12.59
N HIS A 64 -2.48 -3.69 -13.07
CA HIS A 64 -1.92 -4.90 -12.49
C HIS A 64 -0.43 -4.72 -12.26
N TYR A 65 0.00 -5.26 -11.13
CA TYR A 65 1.36 -5.19 -10.66
C TYR A 65 1.79 -6.59 -10.28
N VAL A 66 2.90 -7.04 -10.83
CA VAL A 66 3.35 -8.42 -10.68
C VAL A 66 4.79 -8.44 -10.22
N GLU A 67 5.07 -9.29 -9.23
CA GLU A 67 6.41 -9.60 -8.80
C GLU A 67 7.16 -10.37 -9.89
N PRO A 68 8.38 -9.97 -10.28
CA PRO A 68 9.19 -10.73 -11.22
C PRO A 68 9.39 -12.18 -10.76
N THR A 69 9.32 -13.12 -11.70
CA THR A 69 9.59 -14.53 -11.44
C THR A 69 11.10 -14.75 -11.26
N VAL A 70 11.57 -14.67 -10.03
CA VAL A 70 12.95 -14.99 -9.62
C VAL A 70 12.94 -16.05 -8.53
N PRO A 71 14.04 -16.81 -8.33
CA PRO A 71 14.13 -17.77 -7.23
C PRO A 71 13.80 -17.10 -5.88
N GLY A 72 12.86 -17.67 -5.12
CA GLY A 72 12.39 -17.11 -3.84
C GLY A 72 11.26 -16.09 -3.95
N SER A 73 10.76 -15.80 -5.17
CA SER A 73 9.55 -15.00 -5.39
C SER A 73 8.33 -15.63 -4.71
N ARG A 74 7.43 -14.78 -4.21
CA ARG A 74 6.17 -15.18 -3.56
C ARG A 74 4.98 -15.00 -4.49
N ASN A 75 5.22 -14.77 -5.79
CA ASN A 75 4.20 -14.49 -6.79
C ASN A 75 3.26 -13.37 -6.34
N ARG A 76 3.80 -12.31 -5.74
CA ARG A 76 2.98 -11.20 -5.26
C ARG A 76 2.33 -10.50 -6.44
N THR A 77 1.04 -10.22 -6.30
CA THR A 77 0.29 -9.41 -7.26
C THR A 77 -0.47 -8.32 -6.53
N PHE A 78 -0.61 -7.18 -7.19
CA PHE A 78 -1.49 -6.11 -6.75
C PHE A 78 -2.34 -5.67 -7.93
N GLN A 79 -3.64 -5.52 -7.70
CA GLN A 79 -4.60 -5.16 -8.73
C GLN A 79 -5.53 -4.05 -8.23
N ILE A 80 -5.81 -3.12 -9.14
CA ILE A 80 -6.79 -2.07 -8.99
C ILE A 80 -7.88 -2.29 -10.04
N ASP A 81 -9.14 -2.29 -9.62
CA ASP A 81 -10.30 -2.25 -10.50
C ASP A 81 -11.12 -1.00 -10.20
N PRO A 82 -10.96 0.08 -10.98
CA PRO A 82 -11.78 1.27 -10.84
C PRO A 82 -13.22 0.98 -11.29
N ARG A 83 -14.20 1.25 -10.42
CA ARG A 83 -15.61 0.89 -10.70
C ARG A 83 -16.51 2.10 -10.95
N GLY A 84 -15.91 3.21 -11.37
CA GLY A 84 -16.61 4.44 -11.74
C GLY A 84 -17.39 5.02 -10.57
N MET A 85 -18.73 4.92 -10.62
CA MET A 85 -19.60 5.38 -9.53
C MET A 85 -19.61 4.46 -8.30
N ARG A 86 -19.07 3.24 -8.40
CA ARG A 86 -18.93 2.31 -7.28
C ARG A 86 -17.54 2.44 -6.67
N SER A 87 -17.41 2.03 -5.40
CA SER A 87 -16.10 2.02 -4.73
C SER A 87 -15.10 1.16 -5.51
N ASP A 88 -13.90 1.68 -5.73
CA ASP A 88 -12.83 0.92 -6.38
C ASP A 88 -12.46 -0.32 -5.57
N GLU A 89 -12.04 -1.36 -6.28
CA GLU A 89 -11.58 -2.60 -5.67
C GLU A 89 -10.07 -2.70 -5.76
N TRP A 90 -9.45 -2.98 -4.62
CA TRP A 90 -8.00 -3.05 -4.47
C TRP A 90 -7.67 -4.37 -3.83
N THR A 91 -6.85 -5.15 -4.52
CA THR A 91 -6.46 -6.48 -4.05
C THR A 91 -4.96 -6.63 -4.10
N PHE A 92 -4.44 -7.36 -3.12
CA PHE A 92 -3.06 -7.77 -3.06
C PHE A 92 -3.02 -9.26 -2.76
N SER A 93 -2.43 -10.10 -3.61
CA SER A 93 -2.30 -11.54 -3.35
C SER A 93 -0.85 -11.99 -3.35
N PHE A 94 -0.56 -13.08 -2.67
CA PHE A 94 0.75 -13.70 -2.61
C PHE A 94 0.66 -15.15 -2.14
N ILE A 95 1.74 -15.91 -2.38
CA ILE A 95 1.93 -17.25 -1.86
C ILE A 95 2.73 -17.15 -0.56
N ALA A 96 2.12 -17.57 0.54
CA ALA A 96 2.76 -17.63 1.85
C ALA A 96 3.92 -18.64 1.86
N PRO A 97 4.87 -18.54 2.82
CA PRO A 97 6.00 -19.46 2.91
C PRO A 97 5.61 -20.95 3.01
N TRP A 98 4.41 -21.25 3.51
CA TRP A 98 3.85 -22.61 3.61
C TRP A 98 3.04 -23.04 2.37
N GLY A 99 3.01 -22.23 1.30
CA GLY A 99 2.42 -22.58 0.01
C GLY A 99 0.95 -22.20 -0.18
N GLU A 100 0.30 -21.61 0.82
CA GLU A 100 -1.09 -21.13 0.71
C GLU A 100 -1.15 -19.78 0.00
N GLU A 101 -2.14 -19.60 -0.89
CA GLU A 101 -2.44 -18.28 -1.45
C GLU A 101 -3.27 -17.47 -0.46
N ILE A 102 -2.76 -16.29 -0.12
CA ILE A 102 -3.42 -15.31 0.74
C ILE A 102 -3.67 -14.06 -0.09
N SER A 103 -4.86 -13.47 0.04
CA SER A 103 -5.17 -12.19 -0.56
C SER A 103 -5.70 -11.20 0.46
N TYR A 104 -5.37 -9.93 0.28
CA TYR A 104 -5.87 -8.80 1.03
C TYR A 104 -6.73 -7.96 0.12
N ARG A 105 -7.96 -7.66 0.56
CA ARG A 105 -8.86 -6.73 -0.12
C ARG A 105 -9.05 -5.49 0.73
N TYR A 106 -8.82 -4.33 0.12
CA TYR A 106 -9.07 -3.06 0.80
C TYR A 106 -10.47 -2.54 0.50
N LYS A 107 -11.21 -2.24 1.56
CA LYS A 107 -12.51 -1.59 1.51
C LYS A 107 -12.37 -0.19 2.11
N ARG A 108 -12.24 0.80 1.23
CA ARG A 108 -12.22 2.22 1.58
C ARG A 108 -13.55 2.65 2.21
N ASN A 109 -13.48 3.58 3.16
CA ASN A 109 -14.64 4.31 3.66
C ASN A 109 -15.22 5.22 2.57
N PHE A 110 -16.48 5.60 2.71
CA PHE A 110 -17.15 6.43 1.71
C PHE A 110 -16.68 7.89 1.72
N PHE A 111 -16.38 8.44 2.90
CA PHE A 111 -16.13 9.88 3.09
C PHE A 111 -14.65 10.25 3.24
N ASP A 112 -13.76 9.27 3.34
CA ASP A 112 -12.33 9.51 3.56
C ASP A 112 -11.45 8.47 2.85
N LYS A 113 -10.13 8.65 2.95
CA LYS A 113 -9.12 7.76 2.37
C LYS A 113 -8.83 6.53 3.25
N GLY A 114 -9.36 6.47 4.47
CA GLY A 114 -9.25 5.35 5.39
C GLY A 114 -10.17 4.19 5.01
N GLY A 115 -10.08 3.09 5.76
CA GLY A 115 -10.81 1.87 5.44
C GLY A 115 -10.27 0.64 6.16
N LYS A 116 -10.71 -0.54 5.68
CA LYS A 116 -10.41 -1.83 6.30
C LYS A 116 -9.79 -2.79 5.30
N LEU A 117 -8.81 -3.56 5.75
CA LEU A 117 -8.17 -4.62 4.96
C LEU A 117 -8.68 -5.97 5.47
N TYR A 118 -9.19 -6.76 4.54
CA TYR A 118 -9.70 -8.09 4.79
C TYR A 118 -8.77 -9.11 4.17
N GLU A 119 -8.28 -10.05 4.96
CA GLU A 119 -7.55 -11.21 4.48
C GLU A 119 -8.55 -12.28 4.05
N ALA A 120 -8.37 -12.81 2.85
CA ALA A 120 -9.08 -13.95 2.33
C ALA A 120 -8.09 -15.10 2.10
N ARG A 121 -8.56 -16.32 2.39
CA ARG A 121 -7.85 -17.57 2.14
C ARG A 121 -8.73 -18.47 1.30
N LYS A 122 -8.12 -19.38 0.55
CA LYS A 122 -8.85 -20.28 -0.35
C LYS A 122 -9.89 -21.09 0.43
N GLY A 123 -11.18 -20.86 0.12
CA GLY A 123 -12.31 -21.57 0.74
C GLY A 123 -12.68 -21.10 2.16
N GLY A 124 -12.04 -20.04 2.68
CA GLY A 124 -12.36 -19.43 3.96
C GLY A 124 -13.17 -18.15 3.82
N GLU A 125 -13.72 -17.68 4.96
CA GLU A 125 -14.33 -16.35 5.04
C GLU A 125 -13.26 -15.25 5.14
N GLU A 126 -13.63 -14.04 4.70
CA GLU A 126 -12.79 -12.87 4.83
C GLU A 126 -12.70 -12.40 6.29
N VAL A 127 -11.49 -12.21 6.79
CA VAL A 127 -11.23 -11.75 8.16
C VAL A 127 -10.60 -10.35 8.12
N GLN A 128 -11.13 -9.42 8.90
CA GLN A 128 -10.53 -8.09 9.02
C GLN A 128 -9.18 -8.19 9.74
N MET A 129 -8.09 -7.88 9.05
CA MET A 129 -6.72 -7.99 9.60
C MET A 129 -6.09 -6.64 9.89
N CYS A 130 -6.45 -5.59 9.13
CA CYS A 130 -5.94 -4.25 9.36
C CYS A 130 -7.00 -3.17 9.15
N MET A 131 -6.71 -1.98 9.68
CA MET A 131 -7.53 -0.78 9.52
C MET A 131 -6.62 0.42 9.26
N LEU A 132 -6.95 1.19 8.22
CA LEU A 132 -6.30 2.46 7.90
C LEU A 132 -7.17 3.60 8.39
N GLU A 133 -6.61 4.46 9.23
CA GLU A 133 -7.31 5.60 9.80
C GLU A 133 -6.62 6.92 9.45
N ASN A 134 -7.43 7.93 9.16
CA ASN A 134 -6.99 9.31 9.08
C ASN A 134 -6.91 9.86 10.50
N GLN A 135 -5.74 10.36 10.89
CA GLN A 135 -5.51 10.87 12.23
C GLN A 135 -4.78 12.21 12.19
N THR A 136 -5.09 13.06 13.17
CA THR A 136 -4.26 14.23 13.48
C THR A 136 -3.33 13.86 14.63
N ARG A 137 -2.04 13.95 14.38
CA ARG A 137 -0.95 13.45 15.22
C ARG A 137 -0.10 14.61 15.72
N TRP A 138 0.48 14.47 16.90
CA TRP A 138 1.17 15.56 17.62
C TRP A 138 2.58 15.17 18.07
N GLU A 139 3.05 13.99 17.67
CA GLU A 139 4.37 13.51 17.98
C GLU A 139 5.45 14.39 17.32
N SER A 140 6.47 14.77 18.09
CA SER A 140 7.49 15.74 17.66
C SER A 140 8.24 15.33 16.38
N TRP A 141 8.44 14.04 16.15
CA TRP A 141 9.10 13.51 14.96
C TRP A 141 8.28 13.70 13.67
N LEU A 142 6.96 13.94 13.78
CA LEU A 142 6.10 14.34 12.66
C LEU A 142 6.15 15.85 12.38
N LYS A 143 6.85 16.63 13.22
CA LYS A 143 6.93 18.10 13.15
C LYS A 143 5.54 18.76 13.00
N PRO A 144 4.61 18.49 13.93
CA PRO A 144 3.25 19.01 13.84
C PRO A 144 3.25 20.54 13.89
N GLY A 145 2.45 21.15 13.01
CA GLY A 145 2.15 22.57 13.10
C GLY A 145 1.07 22.87 14.15
N PRO A 146 0.54 24.11 14.18
CA PRO A 146 -0.52 24.50 15.12
C PRO A 146 -1.81 23.66 15.01
N ASN A 147 -2.05 23.02 13.87
CA ASN A 147 -3.22 22.18 13.61
C ASN A 147 -2.91 20.67 13.71
N GLY A 148 -1.73 20.31 14.23
CA GLY A 148 -1.23 18.94 14.21
C GLY A 148 -0.68 18.53 12.84
N ALA A 149 -0.11 17.32 12.77
CA ALA A 149 0.29 16.68 11.53
C ALA A 149 -0.80 15.71 11.09
N HIS A 150 -1.31 15.84 9.87
CA HIS A 150 -2.22 14.85 9.32
C HIS A 150 -1.44 13.61 8.87
N ALA A 151 -1.93 12.45 9.26
CA ALA A 151 -1.25 11.20 9.01
C ALA A 151 -2.25 10.06 8.82
N PHE A 152 -1.84 9.06 8.06
CA PHE A 152 -2.47 7.76 8.04
C PHE A 152 -1.80 6.81 9.03
N THR A 153 -2.60 6.18 9.88
CA THR A 153 -2.18 5.11 10.78
C THR A 153 -2.75 3.79 10.28
N LEU A 154 -1.88 2.81 10.02
CA LEU A 154 -2.28 1.44 9.70
C LEU A 154 -2.11 0.59 10.95
N SER A 155 -3.23 0.15 11.51
CA SER A 155 -3.27 -0.76 12.66
C SER A 155 -3.56 -2.17 12.15
N CYS A 156 -2.71 -3.13 12.47
CA CYS A 156 -2.83 -4.51 12.00
C CYS A 156 -2.83 -5.51 13.17
N ALA A 157 -3.51 -6.64 12.98
CA ALA A 157 -3.37 -7.81 13.84
C ALA A 157 -1.91 -8.31 13.81
N ALA A 158 -1.46 -8.92 14.92
CA ALA A 158 -0.09 -9.39 15.05
C ALA A 158 0.33 -10.43 13.98
N SER A 159 -0.64 -11.19 13.47
CA SER A 159 -0.44 -12.21 12.43
C SER A 159 -0.57 -11.68 10.99
N ALA A 160 -0.90 -10.40 10.79
CA ALA A 160 -1.07 -9.85 9.46
C ALA A 160 0.26 -9.79 8.69
N ALA A 161 0.19 -9.99 7.38
CA ALA A 161 1.34 -9.81 6.49
C ALA A 161 1.66 -8.32 6.36
N GLN A 162 2.52 -7.81 7.25
CA GLN A 162 2.78 -6.38 7.41
C GLN A 162 3.33 -5.73 6.14
N VAL A 163 4.30 -6.36 5.47
CA VAL A 163 4.93 -5.81 4.25
C VAL A 163 3.88 -5.66 3.15
N GLU A 164 3.09 -6.69 2.91
CA GLU A 164 2.04 -6.72 1.90
C GLU A 164 0.91 -5.73 2.25
N SER A 165 0.50 -5.64 3.52
CA SER A 165 -0.52 -4.69 3.99
C SER A 165 -0.08 -3.24 3.83
N VAL A 166 1.16 -2.93 4.20
CA VAL A 166 1.77 -1.61 4.03
C VAL A 166 1.90 -1.25 2.55
N THR A 167 2.31 -2.21 1.72
CA THR A 167 2.41 -2.03 0.27
C THR A 167 1.06 -1.70 -0.34
N LEU A 168 0.00 -2.45 0.01
CA LEU A 168 -1.35 -2.20 -0.44
C LEU A 168 -1.79 -0.77 -0.09
N MET A 169 -1.55 -0.31 1.14
CA MET A 169 -1.93 1.05 1.55
C MET A 169 -1.10 2.14 0.84
N ALA A 170 0.20 1.96 0.75
CA ALA A 170 1.06 2.91 0.06
C ALA A 170 0.69 3.04 -1.43
N MET A 171 0.32 1.92 -2.08
CA MET A 171 -0.16 1.92 -3.46
C MET A 171 -1.51 2.61 -3.63
N VAL A 172 -2.47 2.38 -2.71
CA VAL A 172 -3.76 3.08 -2.70
C VAL A 172 -3.53 4.59 -2.58
N LEU A 173 -2.68 5.02 -1.63
CA LEU A 173 -2.38 6.43 -1.43
C LEU A 173 -1.66 7.03 -2.65
N ALA A 174 -0.68 6.33 -3.21
CA ALA A 174 0.05 6.78 -4.40
C ALA A 174 -0.88 6.98 -5.59
N ARG A 175 -1.82 6.06 -5.77
CA ARG A 175 -2.83 6.16 -6.83
C ARG A 175 -3.83 7.30 -6.55
N ALA A 176 -4.28 7.45 -5.31
CA ALA A 176 -5.19 8.53 -4.92
C ALA A 176 -4.57 9.91 -5.10
N ASP A 177 -3.29 10.06 -4.80
CA ASP A 177 -2.54 11.30 -4.98
C ASP A 177 -2.36 11.65 -6.47
N VAL A 178 -1.93 10.69 -7.30
CA VAL A 178 -1.68 10.92 -8.74
C VAL A 178 -2.98 11.08 -9.53
N CYS A 179 -4.02 10.30 -9.23
CA CYS A 179 -5.25 10.25 -10.03
C CYS A 179 -6.41 11.07 -9.44
N GLY A 180 -6.28 11.60 -8.22
CA GLY A 180 -7.31 12.43 -7.58
C GLY A 180 -8.59 11.67 -7.19
N ILE A 181 -8.46 10.40 -6.80
CA ILE A 181 -9.55 9.52 -6.33
C ILE A 181 -9.69 9.50 -4.82
#